data_AF-A0A0N4W7X0-F1
#
_entry.id   AF-A0A0N4W7X0-F1
#
_cell.length_a   1.000
_cell.length_b   1.000
_cell.length_c   1.000
_cell.angle_alpha   90.00
_cell.angle_beta   90.00
_cell.angle_gamma   90.00
#
_symmetry.space_group_name_H-M   'P 1'
#
loop_
_entity.id
_entity.type
_entity.pdbx_description
1 polymer ?
#
loop_
_entity_poly.entity_id
_entity_poly.type
_entity_poly.pdbx_seq_one_letter_code
_entity_poly.pdbx_strand_id
1 'polypeptide(L)'
;MNLDKEDSFVQEFISNPLLIDNRKFDIGVYTVITSIHPLRVYVYEGDSLIRFCAEDYLPFDSNRLDKYVVGDDYTPIWEIPSLKRSFTEQKLGWRASLDAYLLSKGMKPTRIWTQIHHIIAEVFRNQQSRMLAAFKSVPSKASFFELSRFDFIVDEDLNVYLMEANMSPNLSSEHFSQNRILYEQVLYNVFSLVGIASTKFQGGHLEMLYVDQNIWNAKEIKSDTSSRDKEPSRDFIVPDSEIYVPLMDCIEGGCMECNEQICQLCAQCMSSTMFSTLKQACLEHVNRRSMKMLQMNHDKQNPPTMEDHLLQTWRTAKCEVDTSWC
;
A
#
# COMPACT_ATOMS: atom_id res chain seq x y z
N MET A 1 -18.33 -17.36 27.77
CA MET A 1 -18.33 -17.09 26.31
C MET A 1 -19.15 -18.20 25.67
N ASN A 2 -20.19 -17.89 24.91
CA ASN A 2 -21.00 -18.90 24.22
C ASN A 2 -20.34 -19.22 22.87
N LEU A 3 -19.64 -20.35 22.79
CA LEU A 3 -18.94 -20.78 21.57
C LEU A 3 -19.90 -21.28 20.48
N ASP A 4 -21.18 -21.47 20.81
CA ASP A 4 -22.24 -21.91 19.88
C ASP A 4 -22.95 -20.72 19.21
N LYS A 5 -22.51 -19.48 19.48
CA LYS A 5 -23.06 -18.30 18.81
C LYS A 5 -22.57 -18.29 17.36
N GLU A 6 -23.50 -18.35 16.41
CA GLU A 6 -23.19 -18.19 14.98
C GLU A 6 -22.33 -16.93 14.75
N ASP A 7 -21.41 -17.02 13.78
CA ASP A 7 -20.43 -15.99 13.42
C ASP A 7 -19.32 -15.68 14.45
N SER A 8 -19.02 -16.60 15.36
CA SER A 8 -17.84 -16.50 16.23
C SER A 8 -16.70 -17.41 15.75
N PHE A 9 -15.47 -16.92 15.78
CA PHE A 9 -14.27 -17.74 15.62
C PHE A 9 -13.39 -17.63 16.86
N VAL A 10 -12.58 -18.67 17.11
CA VAL A 10 -11.61 -18.71 18.21
C VAL A 10 -10.23 -18.63 17.59
N GLN A 11 -9.44 -17.67 18.07
CA GLN A 11 -8.05 -17.47 17.66
C GLN A 11 -7.15 -17.61 18.88
N GLU A 12 -5.99 -18.21 18.68
CA GLU A 12 -4.94 -18.26 19.69
C GLU A 12 -4.46 -16.84 20.03
N PHE A 13 -4.41 -16.55 21.33
CA PHE A 13 -3.97 -15.24 21.83
C PHE A 13 -2.45 -15.19 21.97
N ILE A 14 -1.82 -14.18 21.39
CA ILE A 14 -0.37 -13.93 21.54
C ILE A 14 -0.09 -13.44 22.97
N SER A 15 0.38 -14.35 23.83
CA SER A 15 0.54 -14.09 25.27
C SER A 15 1.84 -13.36 25.64
N ASN A 16 2.82 -13.30 24.74
CA ASN A 16 4.12 -12.65 24.92
C ASN A 16 4.32 -11.45 23.97
N PRO A 17 3.40 -10.47 23.95
CA PRO A 17 3.53 -9.30 23.08
C PRO A 17 4.76 -8.47 23.45
N LEU A 18 5.34 -7.79 22.47
CA LEU A 18 6.31 -6.74 22.72
C LEU A 18 5.64 -5.60 23.50
N LEU A 19 6.21 -5.24 24.65
CA LEU A 19 5.71 -4.17 25.50
C LEU A 19 6.63 -2.94 25.45
N ILE A 20 6.02 -1.75 25.50
CA ILE A 20 6.73 -0.50 25.72
C ILE A 20 6.11 0.16 26.95
N ASP A 21 6.93 0.43 27.97
CA ASP A 21 6.47 0.91 29.28
C ASP A 21 5.31 0.08 29.84
N ASN A 22 5.43 -1.25 29.76
CA ASN A 22 4.43 -2.25 30.16
C ASN A 22 3.09 -2.21 29.41
N ARG A 23 2.95 -1.39 28.36
CA ARG A 23 1.75 -1.34 27.51
C ARG A 23 1.90 -2.23 26.28
N LYS A 24 0.89 -3.06 26.00
CA LYS A 24 0.71 -3.76 24.73
C LYS A 24 0.29 -2.75 23.65
N PHE A 25 0.68 -2.97 22.39
CA PHE A 25 0.28 -2.10 21.28
C PHE A 25 0.01 -2.87 19.99
N ASP A 26 -0.68 -2.22 19.07
CA ASP A 26 -0.82 -2.65 17.68
C ASP A 26 -0.21 -1.64 16.70
N ILE A 27 0.02 -2.10 15.47
CA ILE A 27 0.52 -1.32 14.35
C ILE A 27 -0.49 -1.41 13.21
N GLY A 28 -1.17 -0.32 12.91
CA GLY A 28 -2.06 -0.16 11.78
C GLY A 28 -1.33 0.38 10.55
N VAL A 29 -1.29 -0.43 9.48
CA VAL A 29 -0.60 -0.11 8.22
C VAL A 29 -1.63 0.06 7.10
N TYR A 30 -1.55 1.18 6.38
CA TYR A 30 -2.46 1.47 5.27
C TYR A 30 -1.96 0.87 3.97
N THR A 31 -2.89 0.25 3.24
CA THR A 31 -2.62 -0.45 1.99
C THR A 31 -3.63 -0.03 0.92
N VAL A 32 -3.21 0.01 -0.34
CA VAL A 32 -4.06 0.35 -1.47
C VAL A 32 -3.89 -0.70 -2.56
N ILE A 33 -4.99 -1.32 -2.99
CA ILE A 33 -5.00 -2.12 -4.21
C ILE A 33 -5.51 -1.28 -5.37
N THR A 34 -4.76 -1.24 -6.47
CA THR A 34 -5.09 -0.47 -7.70
C THR A 34 -5.40 -1.37 -8.89
N SER A 35 -5.15 -2.67 -8.76
CA SER A 35 -5.48 -3.68 -9.77
C SER A 35 -5.44 -5.08 -9.17
N ILE A 36 -6.32 -5.97 -9.64
CA ILE A 36 -6.34 -7.40 -9.32
C ILE A 36 -5.82 -8.28 -10.47
N HIS A 37 -5.67 -7.73 -11.68
CA HIS A 37 -5.18 -8.44 -12.88
C HIS A 37 -4.43 -7.50 -13.84
N PRO A 38 -3.09 -7.44 -13.80
CA PRO A 38 -2.21 -8.04 -12.79
C PRO A 38 -2.36 -7.39 -11.41
N LEU A 39 -2.03 -8.12 -10.35
CA LEU A 39 -2.15 -7.67 -8.96
C LEU A 39 -1.16 -6.53 -8.66
N ARG A 40 -1.68 -5.38 -8.25
CA ARG A 40 -0.90 -4.21 -7.84
C ARG A 40 -1.40 -3.71 -6.49
N VAL A 41 -0.56 -3.89 -5.48
CA VAL A 41 -0.84 -3.51 -4.09
C VAL A 41 0.29 -2.62 -3.60
N TYR A 42 -0.08 -1.55 -2.90
CA TYR A 42 0.80 -0.56 -2.33
C TYR A 42 0.66 -0.51 -0.81
N VAL A 43 1.76 -0.27 -0.12
CA VAL A 43 1.79 0.07 1.31
C VAL A 43 2.18 1.53 1.46
N TYR A 44 1.50 2.25 2.35
CA TYR A 44 1.90 3.58 2.74
C TYR A 44 3.10 3.51 3.71
N GLU A 45 4.28 3.97 3.27
CA GLU A 45 5.52 3.97 4.05
C GLU A 45 5.73 5.27 4.83
N GLY A 46 4.91 6.29 4.59
CA GLY A 46 5.10 7.62 5.18
C GLY A 46 4.97 7.61 6.70
N ASP A 47 4.08 6.77 7.25
CA ASP A 47 3.98 6.50 8.68
C ASP A 47 3.06 5.28 8.95
N SER A 48 2.81 4.95 10.21
CA SER A 48 1.86 3.90 10.62
C SER A 48 1.13 4.30 11.89
N LEU A 49 -0.14 3.91 12.05
CA LEU A 49 -0.87 4.21 13.28
C LEU A 49 -0.41 3.25 14.38
N ILE A 50 0.09 3.76 15.50
CA ILE A 50 0.49 2.92 16.64
C ILE A 50 -0.39 3.28 17.83
N ARG A 51 -1.08 2.28 18.38
CA ARG A 51 -2.05 2.44 19.45
C ARG A 51 -1.71 1.52 20.61
N PHE A 52 -1.66 2.07 21.82
CA PHE A 52 -1.34 1.30 23.02
C PHE A 52 -2.62 0.95 23.79
N CYS A 53 -2.65 -0.21 24.42
CA CYS A 53 -3.67 -0.57 25.40
C CYS A 53 -3.74 0.52 26.49
N ALA A 54 -4.95 0.79 26.99
CA ALA A 54 -5.17 1.84 27.98
C ALA A 54 -4.45 1.55 29.31
N GLU A 55 -4.17 0.28 29.57
CA GLU A 55 -3.65 -0.23 30.84
C GLU A 55 -2.38 -1.08 30.68
N ASP A 56 -1.64 -1.22 31.78
CA ASP A 56 -0.47 -2.10 31.87
C ASP A 56 -0.86 -3.54 31.58
N TYR A 57 -0.11 -4.24 30.74
CA TYR A 57 -0.39 -5.63 30.37
C TYR A 57 -0.36 -6.58 31.59
N LEU A 58 0.55 -6.31 32.53
CA LEU A 58 0.74 -7.08 33.76
C LEU A 58 0.32 -6.26 34.99
N PRO A 59 -0.12 -6.93 36.09
CA PRO A 59 -0.34 -8.38 36.24
C PRO A 59 -1.55 -8.89 35.44
N PHE A 60 -1.69 -10.21 35.24
CA PHE A 60 -2.84 -10.76 34.52
C PHE A 60 -4.16 -10.51 35.28
N ASP A 61 -5.20 -10.03 34.58
CA ASP A 61 -6.56 -9.85 35.11
C ASP A 61 -7.59 -10.06 33.99
N SER A 62 -8.25 -11.23 34.00
CA SER A 62 -9.24 -11.59 32.98
C SER A 62 -10.47 -10.69 32.92
N ASN A 63 -10.70 -9.84 33.93
CA ASN A 63 -11.85 -8.93 33.95
C ASN A 63 -11.56 -7.58 33.29
N ARG A 64 -10.29 -7.29 32.94
CA ARG A 64 -9.86 -6.02 32.37
C ARG A 64 -9.34 -6.23 30.95
N LEU A 65 -10.28 -6.19 29.99
CA LEU A 65 -9.97 -6.40 28.57
C LEU A 65 -9.05 -5.32 27.99
N ASP A 66 -9.13 -4.09 28.51
CA ASP A 66 -8.33 -2.93 28.04
C ASP A 66 -6.82 -3.07 28.28
N LYS A 67 -6.40 -4.13 28.99
CA LYS A 67 -5.00 -4.55 29.16
C LYS A 67 -4.49 -5.35 27.96
N TYR A 68 -5.41 -5.98 27.21
CA TYR A 68 -5.12 -7.01 26.21
C TYR A 68 -5.64 -6.68 24.81
N VAL A 69 -6.64 -5.80 24.71
CA VAL A 69 -7.28 -5.41 23.46
C VAL A 69 -7.18 -3.90 23.32
N VAL A 70 -6.76 -3.45 22.14
CA VAL A 70 -6.73 -2.02 21.80
C VAL A 70 -8.16 -1.60 21.44
N GLY A 71 -8.82 -0.88 22.35
CA GLY A 71 -10.14 -0.29 22.13
C GLY A 71 -10.07 1.11 21.50
N ASP A 72 -11.22 1.79 21.45
CA ASP A 72 -11.30 3.17 20.95
C ASP A 72 -10.53 4.15 21.85
N ASP A 73 -10.64 3.98 23.17
CA ASP A 73 -9.95 4.79 24.21
C ASP A 73 -8.49 4.33 24.43
N TYR A 74 -7.77 4.02 23.36
CA TYR A 74 -6.39 3.57 23.42
C TYR A 74 -5.46 4.68 23.95
N THR A 75 -4.34 4.31 24.58
CA THR A 75 -3.30 5.28 24.95
C THR A 75 -2.49 5.69 23.71
N PRO A 76 -2.44 6.97 23.35
CA PRO A 76 -1.71 7.41 22.17
C PRO A 76 -0.20 7.45 22.42
N ILE A 77 0.58 7.36 21.33
CA ILE A 77 2.05 7.28 21.39
C ILE A 77 2.72 8.45 22.12
N TRP A 78 2.12 9.66 22.09
CA TRP A 78 2.65 10.85 22.77
C TRP A 78 2.48 10.83 24.28
N GLU A 79 1.71 9.89 24.82
CA GLU A 79 1.53 9.69 26.25
C GLU A 79 2.44 8.59 26.82
N ILE A 80 3.02 7.75 25.96
CA ILE A 80 3.97 6.69 26.35
C ILE A 80 5.31 7.32 26.75
N PRO A 81 5.76 7.22 28.03
CA PRO A 81 6.94 7.92 28.53
C PRO A 81 8.21 7.76 27.68
N SER A 82 8.52 6.53 27.26
CA SER A 82 9.71 6.18 26.48
C SER A 82 9.65 6.71 25.04
N LEU A 83 8.46 7.03 24.51
CA LEU A 83 8.26 7.50 23.13
C LEU A 83 7.92 8.99 23.05
N LYS A 84 7.40 9.56 24.14
CA LYS A 84 6.96 10.95 24.23
C LYS A 84 8.02 11.94 23.77
N ARG A 85 9.28 11.74 24.15
CA ARG A 85 10.39 12.61 23.73
C ARG A 85 10.61 12.57 22.22
N SER A 86 10.71 11.38 21.64
CA SER A 86 10.87 11.18 20.19
C SER A 86 9.71 11.79 19.40
N PHE A 87 8.49 11.55 19.84
CA PHE A 87 7.30 12.02 19.13
C PHE A 87 7.05 13.52 19.34
N THR A 88 7.07 14.00 20.59
CA THR A 88 6.64 15.37 20.93
C THR A 88 7.77 16.39 20.81
N GLU A 89 8.97 16.08 21.29
CA GLU A 89 10.10 17.01 21.30
C GLU A 89 10.86 16.97 19.97
N GLN A 90 11.16 15.77 19.47
CA GLN A 90 11.88 15.59 18.20
C GLN A 90 10.95 15.59 16.97
N LYS A 91 9.63 15.64 17.17
CA LYS A 91 8.62 15.70 16.10
C LYS A 91 8.73 14.55 15.10
N LEU A 92 9.19 13.38 15.55
CA LEU A 92 9.18 12.17 14.75
C LEU A 92 7.74 11.66 14.56
N GLY A 93 7.50 11.01 13.43
CA GLY A 93 6.26 10.25 13.18
C GLY A 93 6.11 9.06 14.12
N TRP A 94 4.99 8.34 14.02
CA TRP A 94 4.70 7.18 14.86
C TRP A 94 5.72 6.06 14.64
N ARG A 95 5.89 5.64 13.38
CA ARG A 95 6.86 4.62 12.96
C ARG A 95 8.28 5.03 13.31
N ALA A 96 8.68 6.26 12.99
CA ALA A 96 10.03 6.74 13.30
C ALA A 96 10.31 6.77 14.81
N SER A 97 9.30 7.09 15.63
CA SER A 97 9.42 7.05 17.09
C SER A 97 9.56 5.62 17.62
N LEU A 98 8.79 4.67 17.08
CA LEU A 98 8.92 3.25 17.40
C LEU A 98 10.30 2.72 16.98
N ASP A 99 10.72 2.98 15.75
CA ASP A 99 12.00 2.53 15.21
C ASP A 99 13.17 3.06 16.06
N ALA A 100 13.14 4.35 16.43
CA ALA A 100 14.15 4.94 17.30
C ALA A 100 14.21 4.27 18.68
N TYR A 101 13.05 3.96 19.28
CA TYR A 101 12.99 3.23 20.55
C TYR A 101 13.56 1.82 20.42
N LEU A 102 13.14 1.06 19.41
CA LEU A 102 13.62 -0.30 19.17
C LEU A 102 15.14 -0.34 18.97
N LEU A 103 15.67 0.58 18.16
CA LEU A 103 17.11 0.71 17.93
C LEU A 103 17.85 1.04 19.24
N SER A 104 17.30 1.91 20.09
CA SER A 104 17.90 2.23 21.40
C SER A 104 17.97 1.03 22.35
N LYS A 105 17.14 0.01 22.13
CA LYS A 105 17.12 -1.26 22.87
C LYS A 105 17.92 -2.38 22.19
N GLY A 106 18.62 -2.08 21.08
CA GLY A 106 19.39 -3.06 20.31
C GLY A 106 18.54 -3.98 19.43
N MET A 107 17.26 -3.67 19.24
CA MET A 107 16.35 -4.41 18.38
C MET A 107 16.44 -3.91 16.93
N LYS A 108 16.04 -4.75 15.96
CA LYS A 108 16.10 -4.43 14.52
C LYS A 108 14.69 -4.19 13.96
N PRO A 109 14.24 -2.93 13.79
CA PRO A 109 12.90 -2.63 13.27
C PRO A 109 12.66 -3.18 11.86
N THR A 110 13.72 -3.28 11.05
CA THR A 110 13.65 -3.85 9.70
C THR A 110 13.05 -5.26 9.67
N ARG A 111 13.23 -6.06 10.74
CA ARG A 111 12.62 -7.39 10.87
C ARG A 111 11.09 -7.30 10.95
N ILE A 112 10.54 -6.31 11.65
CA ILE A 112 9.09 -6.08 11.76
C ILE A 112 8.54 -5.67 10.40
N TRP A 113 9.07 -4.59 9.82
CA TRP A 113 8.53 -4.01 8.58
C TRP A 113 8.64 -4.97 7.38
N THR A 114 9.71 -5.77 7.30
CA THR A 114 9.85 -6.79 6.25
C THR A 114 8.79 -7.90 6.39
N GLN A 115 8.51 -8.35 7.62
CA GLN A 115 7.44 -9.33 7.87
C GLN A 115 6.06 -8.75 7.56
N ILE A 116 5.78 -7.50 7.95
CA ILE A 116 4.53 -6.80 7.61
C ILE A 116 4.31 -6.79 6.09
N HIS A 117 5.30 -6.37 5.31
CA HIS A 117 5.19 -6.35 3.84
C HIS A 117 4.95 -7.74 3.26
N HIS A 118 5.64 -8.75 3.80
CA HIS A 118 5.47 -10.13 3.37
C HIS A 118 4.05 -10.65 3.65
N ILE A 119 3.55 -10.45 4.87
CA ILE A 119 2.21 -10.90 5.28
C ILE A 119 1.14 -10.22 4.43
N ILE A 120 1.24 -8.90 4.18
CA ILE A 120 0.29 -8.18 3.32
C ILE A 120 0.31 -8.76 1.89
N ALA A 121 1.50 -8.95 1.32
CA ALA A 121 1.64 -9.52 -0.03
C ALA A 121 1.04 -10.93 -0.11
N GLU A 122 1.29 -11.77 0.89
CA GLU A 122 0.75 -13.13 1.00
C GLU A 122 -0.78 -13.13 1.08
N VAL A 123 -1.38 -12.25 1.90
CA VAL A 123 -2.83 -12.13 2.01
C VAL A 123 -3.44 -11.78 0.65
N PHE A 124 -2.98 -10.73 -0.03
CA PHE A 124 -3.53 -10.34 -1.32
C PHE A 124 -3.31 -11.40 -2.40
N ARG A 125 -2.14 -12.07 -2.41
CA ARG A 125 -1.85 -13.17 -3.33
C ARG A 125 -2.84 -14.32 -3.14
N ASN A 126 -3.07 -14.73 -1.89
CA ASN A 126 -3.98 -15.83 -1.55
C ASN A 126 -5.44 -15.51 -1.84
N GLN A 127 -5.84 -14.23 -1.76
CA GLN A 127 -7.21 -13.80 -2.09
C GLN A 127 -7.42 -13.48 -3.58
N GLN A 128 -6.37 -13.36 -4.40
CA GLN A 128 -6.50 -12.90 -5.78
C GLN A 128 -7.45 -13.75 -6.62
N SER A 129 -7.38 -15.09 -6.53
CA SER A 129 -8.26 -15.98 -7.28
C SER A 129 -9.75 -15.75 -6.96
N ARG A 130 -10.07 -15.50 -5.68
CA ARG A 130 -11.41 -15.16 -5.21
C ARG A 130 -11.84 -13.77 -5.69
N MET A 131 -10.94 -12.79 -5.62
CA MET A 131 -11.20 -11.44 -6.15
C MET A 131 -11.50 -11.51 -7.66
N LEU A 132 -10.68 -12.19 -8.44
CA LEU A 132 -10.90 -12.38 -9.88
C LEU A 132 -12.25 -13.05 -10.17
N ALA A 133 -12.61 -14.08 -9.40
CA ALA A 133 -13.90 -14.75 -9.55
C ALA A 133 -15.08 -13.83 -9.28
N ALA A 134 -15.01 -13.00 -8.22
CA ALA A 134 -16.04 -12.02 -7.89
C ALA A 134 -16.17 -10.92 -8.96
N PHE A 135 -15.04 -10.48 -9.53
CA PHE A 135 -15.00 -9.42 -10.53
C PHE A 135 -15.33 -9.86 -11.97
N LYS A 136 -15.57 -11.15 -12.24
CA LYS A 136 -15.97 -11.64 -13.59
C LYS A 136 -17.21 -10.95 -14.15
N SER A 137 -18.11 -10.48 -13.28
CA SER A 137 -19.35 -9.81 -13.66
C SER A 137 -19.20 -8.29 -13.82
N VAL A 138 -18.07 -7.72 -13.42
CA VAL A 138 -17.78 -6.29 -13.50
C VAL A 138 -17.20 -5.97 -14.89
N PRO A 139 -17.71 -4.95 -15.60
CA PRO A 139 -17.16 -4.55 -16.89
C PRO A 139 -15.66 -4.22 -16.79
N SER A 140 -14.85 -4.71 -17.73
CA SER A 140 -13.37 -4.62 -17.70
C SER A 140 -12.78 -3.19 -17.76
N LYS A 141 -13.62 -2.16 -17.87
CA LYS A 141 -13.22 -0.75 -17.97
C LYS A 141 -13.43 0.04 -16.67
N ALA A 142 -13.91 -0.60 -15.61
CA ALA A 142 -14.07 0.07 -14.33
C ALA A 142 -12.71 0.24 -13.64
N SER A 143 -12.22 1.48 -13.60
CA SER A 143 -11.13 1.84 -12.69
C SER A 143 -11.62 1.73 -11.25
N PHE A 144 -10.93 0.95 -10.43
CA PHE A 144 -11.24 0.83 -9.00
C PHE A 144 -9.95 0.93 -8.20
N PHE A 145 -10.10 1.30 -6.94
CA PHE A 145 -9.08 1.13 -5.92
C PHE A 145 -9.78 0.86 -4.60
N GLU A 146 -9.09 0.19 -3.68
CA GLU A 146 -9.60 -0.02 -2.32
C GLU A 146 -8.49 0.34 -1.32
N LEU A 147 -8.83 1.18 -0.34
CA LEU A 147 -7.97 1.52 0.80
C LEU A 147 -8.35 0.62 1.98
N SER A 148 -7.37 -0.09 2.53
CA SER A 148 -7.56 -0.95 3.70
C SER A 148 -6.49 -0.67 4.75
N ARG A 149 -6.80 -0.93 6.03
CA ARG A 149 -5.81 -0.90 7.13
C ARG A 149 -5.62 -2.31 7.67
N PHE A 150 -4.36 -2.76 7.72
CA PHE A 150 -3.98 -4.03 8.30
C PHE A 150 -3.42 -3.77 9.70
N ASP A 151 -3.98 -4.44 10.70
CA ASP A 151 -3.60 -4.28 12.09
C ASP A 151 -2.75 -5.47 12.53
N PHE A 152 -1.54 -5.16 13.02
CA PHE A 152 -0.54 -6.14 13.41
C PHE A 152 -0.22 -6.06 14.89
N ILE A 153 0.14 -7.20 15.46
CA ILE A 153 0.78 -7.32 16.76
C ILE A 153 2.19 -7.87 16.59
N VAL A 154 3.11 -7.44 17.45
CA VAL A 154 4.49 -7.89 17.48
C VAL A 154 4.76 -8.57 18.82
N ASP A 155 5.41 -9.73 18.82
CA ASP A 155 5.85 -10.40 20.04
C ASP A 155 7.23 -9.93 20.52
N GLU A 156 7.63 -10.35 21.71
CA GLU A 156 8.93 -9.98 22.30
C GLU A 156 10.15 -10.42 21.47
N ASP A 157 9.98 -11.43 20.61
CA ASP A 157 11.01 -11.93 19.68
C ASP A 157 11.00 -11.20 18.33
N LEU A 158 10.16 -10.18 18.16
CA LEU A 158 9.95 -9.42 16.92
C LEU A 158 9.31 -10.22 15.78
N ASN A 159 8.57 -11.28 16.10
CA ASN A 159 7.67 -11.93 15.15
C ASN A 159 6.39 -11.10 15.00
N VAL A 160 5.87 -11.03 13.78
CA VAL A 160 4.70 -10.22 13.44
C VAL A 160 3.52 -11.13 13.15
N TYR A 161 2.37 -10.79 13.72
CA TYR A 161 1.11 -11.51 13.52
C TYR A 161 0.05 -10.54 13.02
N LEU A 162 -0.66 -10.93 11.95
CA LEU A 162 -1.83 -10.20 11.47
C LEU A 162 -3.00 -10.47 12.42
N MET A 163 -3.65 -9.41 12.90
CA MET A 163 -4.88 -9.50 13.68
C MET A 163 -6.10 -9.41 12.77
N GLU A 164 -6.17 -8.33 11.98
CA GLU A 164 -7.31 -8.07 11.10
C GLU A 164 -6.93 -7.18 9.91
N ALA A 165 -7.75 -7.23 8.86
CA ALA A 165 -7.67 -6.35 7.71
C ALA A 165 -9.02 -5.63 7.55
N ASN A 166 -9.01 -4.33 7.83
CA ASN A 166 -10.19 -3.48 7.83
C ASN A 166 -10.39 -2.84 6.45
N MET A 167 -11.40 -3.29 5.71
CA MET A 167 -11.93 -2.60 4.54
C MET A 167 -12.70 -1.37 5.02
N SER A 168 -12.44 -0.19 4.46
CA SER A 168 -12.95 1.11 4.98
C SER A 168 -12.44 1.48 6.40
N PRO A 169 -11.13 1.72 6.56
CA PRO A 169 -10.58 2.09 7.87
C PRO A 169 -11.16 3.42 8.38
N ASN A 170 -11.33 3.54 9.69
CA ASN A 170 -11.73 4.80 10.31
C ASN A 170 -10.60 5.84 10.15
N LEU A 171 -10.92 6.94 9.46
CA LEU A 171 -10.04 8.08 9.22
C LEU A 171 -10.54 9.35 9.95
N SER A 172 -11.46 9.20 10.91
CA SER A 172 -11.91 10.28 11.78
C SER A 172 -10.87 10.60 12.85
N SER A 173 -10.53 11.88 12.96
CA SER A 173 -9.66 12.41 14.01
C SER A 173 -10.45 13.03 15.17
N GLU A 174 -11.76 12.79 15.26
CA GLU A 174 -12.59 13.35 16.33
C GLU A 174 -12.15 12.88 17.72
N HIS A 175 -11.79 11.60 17.85
CA HIS A 175 -11.33 11.05 19.11
C HIS A 175 -9.91 11.53 19.47
N PHE A 176 -8.98 11.49 18.49
CA PHE A 176 -7.63 12.02 18.63
C PHE A 176 -7.26 12.96 17.48
N SER A 177 -7.40 14.27 17.73
CA SER A 177 -7.17 15.31 16.70
C SER A 177 -5.76 15.29 16.08
N GLN A 178 -4.76 14.82 16.82
CA GLN A 178 -3.37 14.69 16.35
C GLN A 178 -3.23 13.68 15.21
N ASN A 179 -4.10 12.66 15.14
CA ASN A 179 -4.08 11.67 14.07
C ASN A 179 -4.49 12.28 12.72
N ARG A 180 -5.11 13.47 12.70
CA ARG A 180 -5.53 14.17 11.48
C ARG A 180 -4.41 14.24 10.44
N ILE A 181 -3.19 14.56 10.88
CA ILE A 181 -2.03 14.70 9.98
C ILE A 181 -1.74 13.37 9.27
N LEU A 182 -1.77 12.25 9.99
CA LEU A 182 -1.60 10.92 9.41
C LEU A 182 -2.68 10.63 8.37
N TYR A 183 -3.95 10.85 8.73
CA TYR A 183 -5.07 10.53 7.85
C TYR A 183 -5.09 11.38 6.58
N GLU A 184 -4.83 12.69 6.70
CA GLU A 184 -4.72 13.59 5.55
C GLU A 184 -3.56 13.17 4.63
N GLN A 185 -2.41 12.79 5.19
CA GLN A 185 -1.28 12.31 4.38
C GLN A 185 -1.60 10.98 3.69
N VAL A 186 -2.24 10.03 4.37
CA VAL A 186 -2.69 8.78 3.74
C VAL A 186 -3.59 9.09 2.55
N LEU A 187 -4.66 9.87 2.76
CA LEU A 187 -5.61 10.22 1.69
C LEU A 187 -4.93 10.95 0.53
N TYR A 188 -4.04 11.88 0.82
CA TYR A 188 -3.33 12.63 -0.21
C TYR A 188 -2.41 11.74 -1.06
N ASN A 189 -1.72 10.79 -0.43
CA ASN A 189 -0.88 9.82 -1.13
C ASN A 189 -1.74 8.82 -1.93
N VAL A 190 -2.90 8.39 -1.40
CA VAL A 190 -3.87 7.54 -2.11
C VAL A 190 -4.39 8.25 -3.37
N PHE A 191 -4.91 9.47 -3.23
CA PHE A 191 -5.48 10.21 -4.37
C PHE A 191 -4.44 10.59 -5.40
N SER A 192 -3.20 10.86 -4.98
CA SER A 192 -2.06 11.01 -5.88
C SER A 192 -1.81 9.72 -6.66
N LEU A 193 -1.62 8.60 -5.95
CA LEU A 193 -1.34 7.29 -6.54
C LEU A 193 -2.34 6.90 -7.63
N VAL A 194 -3.65 7.05 -7.35
CA VAL A 194 -4.72 6.68 -8.30
C VAL A 194 -4.99 7.74 -9.37
N GLY A 195 -4.25 8.86 -9.38
CA GLY A 195 -4.34 9.90 -10.39
C GLY A 195 -5.52 10.86 -10.24
N ILE A 196 -6.22 10.87 -9.10
CA ILE A 196 -7.31 11.82 -8.81
C ILE A 196 -6.73 13.20 -8.44
N ALA A 197 -5.63 13.22 -7.69
CA ALA A 197 -4.95 14.44 -7.30
C ALA A 197 -3.63 14.55 -8.06
N SER A 198 -3.49 15.60 -8.88
CA SER A 198 -2.18 15.99 -9.42
C SER A 198 -1.69 17.25 -8.69
N THR A 199 -0.40 17.31 -8.41
CA THR A 199 0.24 18.55 -7.97
C THR A 199 0.67 19.35 -9.18
N LYS A 200 0.10 20.55 -9.36
CA LYS A 200 0.77 21.61 -10.11
C LYS A 200 1.54 22.48 -9.13
N PHE A 201 2.85 22.60 -9.35
CA PHE A 201 3.63 23.67 -8.75
C PHE A 201 3.39 24.94 -9.57
N GLN A 202 2.65 25.91 -9.02
CA GLN A 202 2.59 27.27 -9.55
C GLN A 202 3.09 28.24 -8.48
N GLY A 203 4.17 28.98 -8.81
CA GLY A 203 4.61 30.13 -8.01
C GLY A 203 4.98 29.85 -6.55
N GLY A 204 5.50 28.66 -6.22
CA GLY A 204 5.90 28.31 -4.85
C GLY A 204 4.77 27.90 -3.90
N HIS A 205 3.53 27.82 -4.40
CA HIS A 205 2.39 27.26 -3.66
C HIS A 205 2.01 25.88 -4.24
N LEU A 206 1.76 24.92 -3.34
CA LEU A 206 1.28 23.59 -3.68
C LEU A 206 -0.26 23.63 -3.75
N GLU A 207 -0.83 23.64 -4.95
CA GLU A 207 -2.29 23.53 -5.14
C GLU A 207 -2.67 22.11 -5.57
N MET A 208 -3.73 21.58 -4.97
CA MET A 208 -4.31 20.28 -5.31
C MET A 208 -5.31 20.48 -6.44
N LEU A 209 -5.04 19.91 -7.62
CA LEU A 209 -5.99 19.90 -8.73
C LEU A 209 -6.62 18.52 -8.84
N TYR A 210 -7.95 18.48 -8.78
CA TYR A 210 -8.75 17.30 -9.08
C TYR A 210 -8.74 17.07 -10.60
N VAL A 211 -8.33 15.88 -11.03
CA VAL A 211 -8.38 15.46 -12.43
C VAL A 211 -9.80 14.96 -12.73
N ASP A 212 -10.51 15.63 -13.65
CA ASP A 212 -11.83 15.21 -14.08
C ASP A 212 -11.75 13.87 -14.83
N GLN A 213 -12.41 12.83 -14.30
CA GLN A 213 -12.38 11.46 -14.82
C GLN A 213 -12.97 11.33 -16.24
N ASN A 214 -13.66 12.34 -16.76
CA ASN A 214 -14.27 12.32 -18.09
C ASN A 214 -13.26 12.48 -19.26
N ILE A 215 -11.99 12.76 -18.99
CA ILE A 215 -10.98 13.02 -20.05
C ILE A 215 -10.39 11.72 -20.63
N TRP A 216 -10.47 10.59 -19.92
CA TRP A 216 -9.95 9.29 -20.40
C TRP A 216 -10.73 8.72 -21.62
N ASN A 217 -11.91 9.25 -21.94
CA ASN A 217 -12.77 8.78 -23.03
C ASN A 217 -12.77 9.68 -24.28
N ALA A 218 -11.89 10.68 -24.40
CA ALA A 218 -11.84 11.53 -25.58
C ALA A 218 -11.17 10.82 -26.78
N LYS A 219 -11.89 9.87 -27.39
CA LYS A 219 -11.76 9.60 -28.82
C LYS A 219 -12.09 10.89 -29.58
N GLU A 220 -11.18 11.28 -30.46
CA GLU A 220 -11.43 12.13 -31.64
C GLU A 220 -12.43 13.28 -31.45
N ILE A 221 -11.96 14.45 -31.00
CA ILE A 221 -12.65 15.70 -31.33
C ILE A 221 -11.90 16.34 -32.48
N LYS A 222 -12.50 16.19 -33.67
CA LYS A 222 -12.13 16.90 -34.90
C LYS A 222 -12.15 18.41 -34.65
N SER A 223 -11.24 19.07 -35.36
CA SER A 223 -11.16 20.50 -35.61
C SER A 223 -12.49 21.24 -35.52
N ASP A 224 -12.60 22.17 -34.58
CA ASP A 224 -13.25 23.43 -34.90
C ASP A 224 -12.70 24.60 -34.08
N THR A 225 -12.52 25.71 -34.78
CA THR A 225 -11.85 26.93 -34.38
C THR A 225 -12.69 27.83 -33.47
N SER A 226 -12.00 28.56 -32.60
CA SER A 226 -12.41 29.78 -31.90
C SER A 226 -13.17 29.66 -30.55
N SER A 227 -12.41 29.53 -29.46
CA SER A 227 -12.69 30.26 -28.20
C SER A 227 -11.54 30.11 -27.19
N ARG A 228 -10.93 31.25 -26.86
CA ARG A 228 -10.07 31.59 -25.69
C ARG A 228 -9.66 30.46 -24.74
N ASP A 229 -8.36 30.16 -24.76
CA ASP A 229 -7.48 29.80 -23.64
C ASP A 229 -8.11 28.97 -22.50
N LYS A 230 -8.43 27.71 -22.79
CA LYS A 230 -8.22 26.63 -21.83
C LYS A 230 -7.13 25.75 -22.43
N GLU A 231 -5.87 25.99 -22.04
CA GLU A 231 -4.85 24.97 -22.25
C GLU A 231 -5.36 23.69 -21.57
N PRO A 232 -5.58 22.60 -22.31
CA PRO A 232 -5.86 21.32 -21.67
C PRO A 232 -4.70 21.06 -20.73
N SER A 233 -5.00 20.63 -19.50
CA SER A 233 -3.98 20.11 -18.58
C SER A 233 -3.09 19.18 -19.39
N ARG A 234 -1.80 19.51 -19.51
CA ARG A 234 -0.82 18.58 -20.09
C ARG A 234 -0.76 17.39 -19.14
N ASP A 235 -1.62 16.40 -19.39
CA ASP A 235 -1.56 15.12 -18.71
C ASP A 235 -0.12 14.61 -18.83
N PHE A 236 0.41 14.04 -17.75
CA PHE A 236 1.73 13.47 -17.78
C PHE A 236 1.77 12.36 -18.83
N ILE A 237 2.45 12.62 -19.95
CA ILE A 237 2.64 11.64 -21.01
C ILE A 237 3.78 10.72 -20.56
N VAL A 238 3.46 9.47 -20.24
CA VAL A 238 4.47 8.41 -20.13
C VAL A 238 4.99 8.15 -21.55
N PRO A 239 6.26 8.48 -21.87
CA PRO A 239 6.79 8.16 -23.18
C PRO A 239 6.97 6.65 -23.31
N ASP A 240 6.84 6.13 -24.52
CA ASP A 240 6.97 4.68 -24.78
C ASP A 240 8.31 4.11 -24.30
N SER A 241 9.38 4.91 -24.33
CA SER A 241 10.69 4.55 -23.78
C SER A 241 10.69 4.27 -22.28
N GLU A 242 9.73 4.82 -21.53
CA GLU A 242 9.53 4.54 -20.11
C GLU A 242 8.67 3.28 -19.87
N ILE A 243 8.09 2.69 -20.91
CA ILE A 243 7.33 1.45 -20.79
C ILE A 243 8.21 0.24 -21.11
N TYR A 244 9.08 0.34 -22.12
CA TYR A 244 9.96 -0.78 -22.47
C TYR A 244 11.13 -0.94 -21.50
N VAL A 245 11.64 -2.16 -21.40
CA VAL A 245 12.77 -2.55 -20.53
C VAL A 245 13.84 -3.28 -21.37
N PRO A 246 15.14 -3.13 -21.03
CA PRO A 246 16.23 -3.72 -21.79
C PRO A 246 16.39 -5.22 -21.46
N LEU A 247 15.49 -6.05 -21.97
CA LEU A 247 15.60 -7.52 -21.84
C LEU A 247 16.51 -8.07 -22.94
N MET A 248 17.45 -8.94 -22.56
CA MET A 248 18.39 -9.56 -23.51
C MET A 248 17.67 -10.33 -24.61
N ASP A 249 16.59 -11.03 -24.29
CA ASP A 249 15.76 -11.75 -25.27
C ASP A 249 15.16 -10.83 -26.36
N CYS A 250 14.88 -9.57 -26.01
CA CYS A 250 14.42 -8.57 -26.98
C CYS A 250 15.57 -8.04 -27.87
N ILE A 251 16.78 -7.90 -27.32
CA ILE A 251 17.93 -7.29 -27.99
C ILE A 251 18.64 -8.29 -28.91
N GLU A 252 18.82 -9.53 -28.48
CA GLU A 252 19.55 -10.57 -29.21
C GLU A 252 18.70 -11.30 -30.26
N GLY A 253 17.42 -10.91 -30.41
CA GLY A 253 16.50 -11.49 -31.39
C GLY A 253 15.84 -12.81 -30.96
N GLY A 254 15.94 -13.20 -29.69
CA GLY A 254 15.25 -14.38 -29.13
C GLY A 254 13.72 -14.29 -29.24
N CYS A 255 13.18 -13.08 -29.35
CA CYS A 255 11.75 -12.81 -29.42
C CYS A 255 11.20 -12.51 -30.83
N MET A 256 11.88 -12.91 -31.91
CA MET A 256 11.41 -12.66 -33.29
C MET A 256 10.03 -13.25 -33.61
N GLU A 257 9.70 -14.43 -33.06
CA GLU A 257 8.42 -15.12 -33.31
C GLU A 257 7.37 -14.87 -32.22
N CYS A 258 7.69 -14.12 -31.16
CA CYS A 258 6.78 -13.84 -30.03
C CYS A 258 6.21 -15.06 -29.30
N ASN A 259 6.86 -16.24 -29.39
CA ASN A 259 6.35 -17.49 -28.82
C ASN A 259 6.53 -17.59 -27.30
N GLU A 260 7.63 -17.05 -26.77
CA GLU A 260 7.92 -17.07 -25.33
C GLU A 260 7.12 -16.00 -24.60
N GLN A 261 6.64 -16.31 -23.39
CA GLN A 261 5.83 -15.37 -22.60
C GLN A 261 6.55 -14.05 -22.36
N ILE A 262 7.84 -14.11 -22.02
CA ILE A 262 8.67 -12.92 -21.76
C ILE A 262 8.73 -11.96 -22.94
N CYS A 263 8.56 -12.46 -24.17
CA CYS A 263 8.54 -11.63 -25.37
C CYS A 263 7.38 -10.63 -25.38
N GLN A 264 6.31 -10.86 -24.62
CA GLN A 264 5.22 -9.88 -24.44
C GLN A 264 5.69 -8.55 -23.80
N LEU A 265 6.93 -8.47 -23.30
CA LEU A 265 7.55 -7.24 -22.82
C LEU A 265 8.38 -6.52 -23.91
N CYS A 266 8.62 -7.16 -25.06
CA CYS A 266 9.31 -6.57 -26.22
C CYS A 266 8.35 -5.74 -27.07
N ALA A 267 8.85 -4.64 -27.64
CA ALA A 267 8.04 -3.70 -28.42
C ALA A 267 7.26 -4.33 -29.60
N GLN A 268 7.82 -5.34 -30.26
CA GLN A 268 7.18 -5.99 -31.41
C GLN A 268 6.07 -7.00 -31.06
N CYS A 269 6.03 -7.47 -29.81
CA CYS A 269 5.17 -8.57 -29.38
C CYS A 269 4.13 -8.17 -28.33
N MET A 270 4.33 -7.01 -27.67
CA MET A 270 3.48 -6.55 -26.57
C MET A 270 2.05 -6.30 -27.04
N SER A 271 1.08 -6.92 -26.37
CA SER A 271 -0.34 -6.64 -26.61
C SER A 271 -0.74 -5.22 -26.17
N SER A 272 -1.77 -4.65 -26.79
CA SER A 272 -2.31 -3.34 -26.40
C SER A 272 -2.79 -3.29 -24.93
N THR A 273 -3.29 -4.42 -24.42
CA THR A 273 -3.72 -4.57 -23.02
C THR A 273 -2.54 -4.53 -22.06
N MET A 274 -1.46 -5.26 -22.38
CA MET A 274 -0.23 -5.23 -21.58
C MET A 274 0.40 -3.83 -21.61
N PHE A 275 0.48 -3.19 -22.78
CA PHE A 275 0.97 -1.83 -22.91
C PHE A 275 0.19 -0.85 -22.01
N SER A 276 -1.15 -0.91 -22.02
CA SER A 276 -2.00 -0.06 -21.18
C SER A 276 -1.78 -0.34 -19.69
N THR A 277 -1.58 -1.60 -19.32
CA THR A 277 -1.29 -2.04 -17.95
C THR A 277 0.03 -1.48 -17.44
N LEU A 278 1.11 -1.62 -18.22
CA LEU A 278 2.43 -1.12 -17.85
C LEU A 278 2.48 0.40 -17.83
N LYS A 279 1.78 1.07 -18.77
CA LYS A 279 1.59 2.52 -18.75
C LYS A 279 0.93 2.98 -17.45
N GLN A 280 -0.12 2.30 -17.01
CA GLN A 280 -0.79 2.61 -15.75
C GLN A 280 0.12 2.36 -14.54
N ALA A 281 0.93 1.31 -14.54
CA ALA A 281 1.93 1.06 -13.51
C ALA A 281 3.01 2.18 -13.47
N CYS A 282 3.44 2.70 -14.62
CA CYS A 282 4.32 3.87 -14.69
C CYS A 282 3.67 5.13 -14.11
N LEU A 283 2.41 5.41 -14.44
CA LEU A 283 1.69 6.56 -13.88
C LEU A 283 1.57 6.45 -12.36
N GLU A 284 1.19 5.28 -11.85
CA GLU A 284 1.13 5.04 -10.40
C GLU A 284 2.51 5.20 -9.75
N HIS A 285 3.57 4.70 -10.38
CA HIS A 285 4.93 4.88 -9.89
C HIS A 285 5.33 6.34 -9.78
N VAL A 286 5.11 7.13 -10.84
CA VAL A 286 5.41 8.58 -10.84
C VAL A 286 4.61 9.30 -9.75
N ASN A 287 3.35 8.91 -9.54
CA ASN A 287 2.46 9.55 -8.58
C ASN A 287 2.52 8.97 -7.16
N ARG A 288 3.35 7.93 -6.92
CA ARG A 288 3.30 7.10 -5.71
C ARG A 288 3.60 7.86 -4.43
N ARG A 289 4.42 8.91 -4.48
CA ARG A 289 4.91 9.63 -3.27
C ARG A 289 5.48 8.64 -2.25
N SER A 290 4.88 8.52 -1.07
CA SER A 290 5.28 7.59 0.00
C SER A 290 4.61 6.22 -0.10
N MET A 291 3.92 5.91 -1.20
CA MET A 291 3.37 4.59 -1.48
C MET A 291 4.44 3.70 -2.10
N LYS A 292 4.61 2.51 -1.55
CA LYS A 292 5.52 1.49 -2.07
C LYS A 292 4.74 0.32 -2.63
N MET A 293 4.95 -0.01 -3.90
CA MET A 293 4.37 -1.23 -4.49
C MET A 293 5.01 -2.46 -3.85
N LEU A 294 4.19 -3.39 -3.35
CA LEU A 294 4.66 -4.64 -2.77
C LEU A 294 5.17 -5.61 -3.84
N GLN A 295 6.25 -6.32 -3.51
CA GLN A 295 6.70 -7.47 -4.28
C GLN A 295 5.80 -8.66 -3.92
N MET A 296 5.16 -9.25 -4.92
CA MET A 296 4.35 -10.46 -4.72
C MET A 296 5.27 -11.67 -4.72
N ASN A 297 5.21 -12.49 -3.67
CA ASN A 297 5.98 -13.73 -3.61
C ASN A 297 5.33 -14.82 -4.46
N HIS A 298 6.17 -15.68 -5.04
CA HIS A 298 5.71 -16.87 -5.75
C HIS A 298 5.32 -17.95 -4.76
N ASP A 299 4.03 -18.12 -4.52
CA ASP A 299 3.49 -19.29 -3.82
C ASP A 299 3.17 -20.41 -4.83
N LYS A 300 3.61 -21.62 -4.53
CA LYS A 300 3.28 -22.82 -5.32
C LYS A 300 1.79 -23.17 -5.25
N GLN A 301 1.10 -22.80 -4.17
CA GLN A 301 -0.33 -23.09 -4.01
C GLN A 301 -1.21 -22.18 -4.86
N ASN A 302 -0.82 -20.92 -5.04
CA ASN A 302 -1.55 -19.90 -5.79
C ASN A 302 -0.65 -19.26 -6.87
N PRO A 303 -0.35 -19.98 -7.97
CA PRO A 303 0.60 -19.52 -8.97
C PRO A 303 0.18 -18.19 -9.60
N PRO A 304 1.14 -17.29 -9.91
CA PRO A 304 0.87 -16.05 -10.62
C PRO A 304 0.18 -16.29 -11.96
N THR A 305 -0.70 -15.36 -12.34
CA THR A 305 -1.17 -15.29 -13.73
C THR A 305 -0.02 -14.93 -14.66
N MET A 306 -0.18 -15.15 -15.96
CA MET A 306 0.82 -14.73 -16.94
C MET A 306 1.08 -13.22 -16.83
N GLU A 307 0.02 -12.42 -16.67
CA GLU A 307 0.11 -10.97 -16.52
C GLU A 307 0.81 -10.55 -15.22
N ASP A 308 0.56 -11.26 -14.11
CA ASP A 308 1.30 -11.04 -12.85
C ASP A 308 2.80 -11.30 -13.06
N HIS A 309 3.14 -12.40 -13.75
CA HIS A 309 4.53 -12.75 -14.03
C HIS A 309 5.21 -11.71 -14.92
N LEU A 310 4.54 -11.25 -15.97
CA LEU A 310 5.06 -10.21 -16.87
C LEU A 310 5.25 -8.88 -16.16
N LEU A 311 4.28 -8.45 -15.33
CA LEU A 311 4.42 -7.24 -14.52
C LEU A 311 5.62 -7.34 -13.56
N GLN A 312 5.79 -8.48 -12.90
CA GLN A 312 6.90 -8.69 -11.98
C GLN A 312 8.26 -8.69 -12.69
N THR A 313 8.38 -9.40 -13.81
CA THR A 313 9.60 -9.41 -14.63
C THR A 313 9.95 -8.01 -15.13
N TRP A 314 8.94 -7.29 -15.65
CA TRP A 314 9.09 -5.91 -16.07
C TRP A 314 9.56 -4.99 -14.93
N ARG A 315 8.96 -5.12 -13.74
CA ARG A 315 9.33 -4.32 -12.57
C ARG A 315 10.75 -4.64 -12.08
N THR A 316 11.15 -5.91 -12.09
CA THR A 316 12.52 -6.31 -11.73
C THR A 316 13.53 -5.65 -12.68
N ALA A 317 13.27 -5.70 -13.99
CA ALA A 317 14.12 -5.03 -14.98
C ALA A 317 14.14 -3.50 -14.79
N LYS A 318 13.02 -2.88 -14.38
CA LYS A 318 12.99 -1.45 -14.00
C LYS A 318 13.84 -1.17 -12.74
N CYS A 319 13.74 -2.02 -11.71
CA CYS A 319 14.50 -1.92 -10.45
C CYS A 319 16.02 -2.05 -10.65
N GLU A 320 16.47 -2.81 -11.65
CA GLU A 320 17.89 -2.88 -12.03
C GLU A 320 18.44 -1.57 -12.60
N VAL A 321 17.60 -0.78 -13.27
CA VAL A 321 17.97 0.51 -13.87
C VAL A 321 17.76 1.67 -12.88
N ASP A 322 16.65 1.65 -12.15
CA ASP A 322 16.28 2.65 -11.15
C ASP A 322 15.77 1.96 -9.89
N THR A 323 16.57 2.06 -8.82
CA THR A 323 16.27 1.42 -7.53
C THR A 323 15.00 1.93 -6.88
N SER A 324 14.44 3.05 -7.35
CA SER A 324 13.18 3.59 -6.87
C SER A 324 11.98 2.69 -7.15
N TRP A 325 12.11 1.73 -8.08
CA TRP A 325 11.14 0.67 -8.41
C TRP A 325 11.21 -0.55 -7.48
N CYS A 326 12.24 -0.61 -6.64
CA CYS A 326 12.38 -1.53 -5.52
C CYS A 326 11.76 -0.90 -4.22
#